data_AF-A0A357KYK7-F1
#
_entry.id   AF-A0A357KYK7-F1
#
_cell.length_a   1.000
_cell.length_b   1.000
_cell.length_c   1.000
_cell.angle_alpha   90.00
_cell.angle_beta   90.00
_cell.angle_gamma   90.00
#
_symmetry.space_group_name_H-M   'P 1'
#
loop_
_entity.id
_entity.type
_entity.pdbx_description
1 polymer ?
#
loop_
_entity_poly.entity_id
_entity_poly.type
_entity_poly.pdbx_seq_one_letter_code
_entity_poly.pdbx_strand_id
1 'polypeptide(L)'
;MSHIRPLDANHGAGPVPRAVPGGPALEPTPLQGAGARATDGVDLSPSGRRDRLLALNSQISAVERRNIEALKADDALADLDGLLRELSAVADEAARVGAGDQAALRLAQGRIDALTDSVLDAADKAGSSLAGRLRQRGTGVTDVSDQVVVGEARARLRPGERLDITVQVTASAQTAGYLLSFGGGTINLGGAGSSDGTSSRFVIQVGGNKGGRELAFASGTSMSDIAAAINAFSSATGVKARASGTAVRIDSAGYGSDQFVSVRTNDSGAINASAANAGLYGLEEGDASRASTDPARRVLWSAASNTQTDHGKDVQALVNGGHAEGKGTRVRALSLQFFVDFNLLTGPVDPGEANATHPGSFKAFTLVGLPLPRGIDDLRTGGALAPTPQNGASEAQAFIDGASGEVRDRRESLLAERRGLAAQIALLQQEISRAVSGRVESGDRSSPADAGAEIIAQTGGLTPDRVAALLRTRLNGAG
;
A
#
# COMPACT_ATOMS: atom_id res chain seq x y z
N MET A 1 36.32 31.76 -33.00
CA MET A 1 37.69 31.27 -32.77
C MET A 1 37.67 30.55 -31.43
N SER A 2 37.36 29.24 -31.39
CA SER A 2 38.28 28.12 -31.70
C SER A 2 39.38 28.07 -30.63
N HIS A 3 39.66 26.98 -29.90
CA HIS A 3 39.69 25.57 -30.28
C HIS A 3 40.00 24.75 -28.97
N ILE A 4 39.36 23.60 -28.72
CA ILE A 4 39.87 22.21 -28.98
C ILE A 4 41.04 21.86 -28.01
N ARG A 5 41.05 20.79 -27.18
CA ARG A 5 40.61 19.38 -27.35
C ARG A 5 40.81 18.57 -26.03
N PRO A 6 40.61 17.22 -25.97
CA PRO A 6 39.91 16.54 -24.86
C PRO A 6 40.77 15.45 -24.18
N LEU A 7 40.19 14.69 -23.25
CA LEU A 7 40.62 13.33 -22.91
C LEU A 7 39.39 12.47 -22.54
N ASP A 8 39.11 11.52 -23.44
CA ASP A 8 38.46 10.21 -23.24
C ASP A 8 39.11 9.43 -22.06
N ALA A 9 38.60 8.35 -21.49
CA ALA A 9 37.34 7.60 -21.43
C ALA A 9 37.65 6.40 -20.51
N ASN A 10 36.74 5.94 -19.63
CA ASN A 10 36.48 4.49 -19.46
C ASN A 10 35.31 4.14 -18.52
N HIS A 11 34.31 3.47 -19.11
CA HIS A 11 33.58 2.26 -18.71
C HIS A 11 33.24 1.97 -17.23
N GLY A 12 31.94 1.73 -16.98
CA GLY A 12 31.49 0.98 -15.79
C GLY A 12 29.97 0.93 -15.60
N ALA A 13 29.33 -0.07 -16.21
CA ALA A 13 27.93 -0.52 -16.13
C ALA A 13 27.05 -0.13 -14.90
N GLY A 14 25.91 0.50 -15.20
CA GLY A 14 24.54 -0.04 -15.04
C GLY A 14 24.06 -0.57 -13.66
N PRO A 15 23.03 0.06 -13.04
CA PRO A 15 22.41 -0.42 -11.80
C PRO A 15 21.31 -1.47 -12.04
N VAL A 16 21.32 -2.51 -11.20
CA VAL A 16 20.27 -3.55 -11.12
C VAL A 16 19.26 -3.15 -10.04
N PRO A 17 17.95 -3.01 -10.32
CA PRO A 17 16.94 -2.83 -9.28
C PRO A 17 16.54 -4.16 -8.64
N ARG A 18 16.49 -4.12 -7.30
CA ARG A 18 16.20 -5.21 -6.36
C ARG A 18 14.68 -5.42 -6.26
N ALA A 19 14.26 -6.68 -6.37
CA ALA A 19 12.87 -7.11 -6.37
C ALA A 19 12.13 -6.89 -5.03
N VAL A 20 10.85 -6.59 -5.16
CA VAL A 20 9.81 -6.43 -4.12
C VAL A 20 9.40 -7.82 -3.58
N PRO A 21 9.08 -7.97 -2.27
CA PRO A 21 8.70 -9.24 -1.66
C PRO A 21 7.25 -9.64 -1.97
N GLY A 22 7.03 -10.95 -2.05
CA GLY A 22 5.83 -11.60 -2.57
C GLY A 22 4.55 -11.44 -1.77
N GLY A 23 3.43 -11.36 -2.51
CA GLY A 23 2.09 -11.71 -2.04
C GLY A 23 1.83 -13.21 -2.23
N PRO A 24 0.89 -13.80 -1.46
CA PRO A 24 0.71 -15.24 -1.36
C PRO A 24 0.18 -15.82 -2.67
N ALA A 25 0.94 -16.76 -3.23
CA ALA A 25 0.43 -17.66 -4.25
C ALA A 25 -0.69 -18.50 -3.64
N LEU A 26 -1.86 -18.48 -4.28
CA LEU A 26 -2.92 -19.45 -4.06
C LEU A 26 -2.33 -20.84 -4.36
N GLU A 27 -2.04 -21.62 -3.32
CA GLU A 27 -1.77 -23.04 -3.48
C GLU A 27 -3.05 -23.73 -3.98
N PRO A 28 -3.02 -24.40 -5.15
CA PRO A 28 -4.07 -25.35 -5.46
C PRO A 28 -3.92 -26.56 -4.55
N THR A 29 -4.95 -26.81 -3.75
CA THR A 29 -5.16 -28.03 -2.98
C THR A 29 -4.89 -29.26 -3.86
N PRO A 30 -3.99 -30.19 -3.49
CA PRO A 30 -3.80 -31.40 -4.27
C PRO A 30 -5.01 -32.31 -4.09
N LEU A 31 -5.66 -32.64 -5.20
CA LEU A 31 -6.62 -33.74 -5.25
C LEU A 31 -5.90 -35.04 -4.87
N GLN A 32 -6.17 -35.49 -3.65
CA GLN A 32 -5.73 -36.76 -3.12
C GLN A 32 -6.61 -37.86 -3.74
N GLY A 33 -6.04 -38.66 -4.64
CA GLY A 33 -6.76 -39.76 -5.26
C GLY A 33 -5.88 -40.69 -6.08
N ALA A 34 -5.60 -41.86 -5.50
CA ALA A 34 -5.10 -43.09 -6.11
C ALA A 34 -3.65 -43.08 -6.65
N GLY A 35 -2.85 -43.98 -6.09
CA GLY A 35 -1.42 -44.02 -6.29
C GLY A 35 -0.97 -44.59 -7.63
N ALA A 36 0.12 -44.02 -8.13
CA ALA A 36 1.21 -44.76 -8.76
C ALA A 36 2.44 -43.84 -8.75
N ARG A 37 3.41 -44.15 -7.89
CA ARG A 37 4.73 -43.53 -7.89
C ARG A 37 5.47 -44.06 -9.13
N ALA A 38 5.26 -43.43 -10.28
CA ALA A 38 6.08 -43.65 -11.46
C ALA A 38 7.18 -42.57 -11.50
N THR A 39 8.40 -43.05 -11.31
CA THR A 39 9.68 -42.41 -11.59
C THR A 39 9.69 -41.66 -12.93
N ASP A 40 10.49 -40.60 -13.01
CA ASP A 40 10.90 -39.81 -14.20
C ASP A 40 11.31 -40.65 -15.43
N GLY A 41 10.35 -41.33 -16.04
CA GLY A 41 10.47 -42.00 -17.32
C GLY A 41 9.21 -41.67 -18.09
N VAL A 42 9.33 -40.83 -19.11
CA VAL A 42 8.24 -40.61 -20.06
C VAL A 42 7.86 -41.97 -20.62
N ASP A 43 6.67 -42.48 -20.28
CA ASP A 43 6.18 -43.73 -20.83
C ASP A 43 5.88 -43.53 -22.34
N LEU A 44 6.82 -43.97 -23.17
CA LEU A 44 6.72 -43.91 -24.64
C LEU A 44 5.88 -45.06 -25.22
N SER A 45 5.30 -45.92 -24.37
CA SER A 45 4.41 -46.99 -24.81
C SER A 45 3.21 -46.42 -25.60
N PRO A 46 2.60 -47.20 -26.50
CA PRO A 46 1.39 -46.79 -27.22
C PRO A 46 0.24 -46.32 -26.29
N SER A 47 0.13 -46.92 -25.11
CA SER A 47 -0.82 -46.53 -24.05
C SER A 47 -0.44 -45.19 -23.40
N GLY A 48 0.82 -45.01 -22.96
CA GLY A 48 1.27 -43.76 -22.34
C GLY A 48 1.18 -42.55 -23.29
N ARG A 49 1.38 -42.78 -24.60
CA ARG A 49 1.17 -41.74 -25.63
C ARG A 49 -0.30 -41.38 -25.82
N ARG A 50 -1.22 -42.35 -25.76
CA ARG A 50 -2.68 -42.09 -25.84
C ARG A 50 -3.15 -41.27 -24.64
N ASP A 51 -2.72 -41.63 -23.43
CA ASP A 51 -3.08 -40.91 -22.22
C ASP A 51 -2.55 -39.47 -22.24
N ARG A 52 -1.32 -39.27 -22.76
CA ARG A 52 -0.77 -37.93 -22.98
C ARG A 52 -1.60 -37.12 -23.98
N LEU A 53 -2.05 -37.71 -25.09
CA LEU A 53 -2.90 -37.02 -26.08
C LEU A 53 -4.26 -36.62 -25.49
N LEU A 54 -4.88 -37.48 -24.67
CA LEU A 54 -6.13 -37.15 -23.97
C LEU A 54 -5.94 -36.00 -22.98
N ALA A 55 -4.84 -36.01 -22.23
CA ALA A 55 -4.48 -34.92 -21.33
C ALA A 55 -4.26 -33.59 -22.08
N LEU A 56 -3.51 -33.62 -23.18
CA LEU A 56 -3.29 -32.45 -24.05
C LEU A 56 -4.61 -31.91 -24.63
N ASN A 57 -5.52 -32.78 -25.06
CA ASN A 57 -6.83 -32.37 -25.60
C ASN A 57 -7.74 -31.72 -24.55
N SER A 58 -7.70 -32.24 -23.31
CA SER A 58 -8.38 -31.61 -22.15
C SER A 58 -7.81 -30.22 -21.85
N GLN A 59 -6.48 -30.08 -21.90
CA GLN A 59 -5.81 -28.79 -21.71
C GLN A 59 -6.20 -27.78 -22.81
N ILE A 60 -6.24 -28.19 -24.07
CA ILE A 60 -6.71 -27.34 -25.19
C ILE A 60 -8.15 -26.89 -24.93
N SER A 61 -9.06 -27.79 -24.57
CA SER A 61 -10.46 -27.46 -24.28
C SER A 61 -10.61 -26.49 -23.09
N ALA A 62 -9.74 -26.59 -22.09
CA ALA A 62 -9.71 -25.63 -20.97
C ALA A 62 -9.21 -24.24 -21.41
N VAL A 63 -8.17 -24.19 -22.25
CA VAL A 63 -7.63 -22.95 -22.81
C VAL A 63 -8.62 -22.28 -23.77
N GLU A 64 -9.35 -23.05 -24.58
CA GLU A 64 -10.38 -22.52 -25.47
C GLU A 64 -11.55 -21.91 -24.71
N ARG A 65 -12.01 -22.56 -23.63
CA ARG A 65 -13.04 -21.98 -22.75
C ARG A 65 -12.60 -20.65 -22.14
N ARG A 66 -11.36 -20.57 -21.64
CA ARG A 66 -10.78 -19.32 -21.13
C ARG A 66 -10.69 -18.24 -22.21
N ASN A 67 -10.34 -18.60 -23.44
CA ASN A 67 -10.32 -17.65 -24.55
C ASN A 67 -11.73 -17.13 -24.91
N ILE A 68 -12.76 -17.99 -24.87
CA ILE A 68 -14.16 -17.57 -25.06
C ILE A 68 -14.61 -16.62 -23.94
N GLU A 69 -14.24 -16.89 -22.69
CA GLU A 69 -14.53 -16.00 -21.55
C GLU A 69 -13.81 -14.64 -21.70
N ALA A 70 -12.55 -14.63 -22.15
CA ALA A 70 -11.81 -13.41 -22.42
C ALA A 70 -12.42 -12.58 -23.55
N LEU A 71 -12.97 -13.23 -24.58
CA LEU A 71 -13.70 -12.54 -25.66
C LEU A 71 -14.98 -11.87 -25.13
N LYS A 72 -15.77 -12.59 -24.32
CA LYS A 72 -16.97 -12.02 -23.69
C LYS A 72 -16.64 -10.83 -22.79
N ALA A 73 -15.50 -10.88 -22.09
CA ALA A 73 -15.04 -9.77 -21.28
C ALA A 73 -14.61 -8.56 -22.14
N ASP A 74 -13.97 -8.77 -23.29
CA ASP A 74 -13.60 -7.68 -24.22
C ASP A 74 -14.84 -7.02 -24.83
N ASP A 75 -15.86 -7.81 -25.20
CA ASP A 75 -17.15 -7.29 -25.66
C ASP A 75 -17.82 -6.45 -24.57
N ALA A 76 -17.86 -6.94 -23.32
CA ALA A 76 -18.41 -6.19 -22.19
C ALA A 76 -17.63 -4.89 -21.88
N LEU A 77 -16.31 -4.87 -22.10
CA LEU A 77 -15.50 -3.65 -21.95
C LEU A 77 -15.77 -2.64 -23.09
N ALA A 78 -16.06 -3.12 -24.30
CA ALA A 78 -16.47 -2.25 -25.41
C ALA A 78 -17.84 -1.61 -25.15
N ASP A 79 -18.79 -2.40 -24.63
CA ASP A 79 -20.10 -1.89 -24.19
C ASP A 79 -19.94 -0.85 -23.08
N LEU A 80 -19.04 -1.11 -22.12
CA LEU A 80 -18.77 -0.21 -21.00
C LEU A 80 -18.16 1.13 -21.48
N ASP A 81 -17.24 1.11 -22.46
CA ASP A 81 -16.71 2.34 -23.09
C ASP A 81 -17.81 3.15 -23.81
N GLY A 82 -18.78 2.47 -24.43
CA GLY A 82 -19.98 3.09 -24.99
C GLY A 82 -20.86 3.76 -23.93
N LEU A 83 -21.15 3.04 -22.85
CA LEU A 83 -21.98 3.53 -21.74
C LEU A 83 -21.33 4.70 -20.99
N LEU A 84 -19.99 4.69 -20.82
CA LEU A 84 -19.28 5.81 -20.19
C LEU A 84 -19.33 7.09 -21.05
N ARG A 85 -19.28 6.95 -22.38
CA ARG A 85 -19.47 8.09 -23.29
C ARG A 85 -20.90 8.63 -23.24
N GLU A 86 -21.88 7.74 -23.16
CA GLU A 86 -23.28 8.13 -23.01
C GLU A 86 -23.53 8.82 -21.67
N LEU A 87 -22.95 8.29 -20.58
CA LEU A 87 -23.00 8.90 -19.26
C LEU A 87 -22.36 10.30 -19.25
N SER A 88 -21.22 10.48 -19.93
CA SER A 88 -20.56 11.77 -20.11
C SER A 88 -21.44 12.76 -20.88
N ALA A 89 -22.08 12.32 -21.96
CA ALA A 89 -22.99 13.15 -22.74
C ALA A 89 -24.22 13.60 -21.94
N VAL A 90 -24.80 12.70 -21.14
CA VAL A 90 -25.94 13.03 -20.26
C VAL A 90 -25.52 13.94 -19.11
N ALA A 91 -24.32 13.76 -18.55
CA ALA A 91 -23.78 14.66 -17.52
C ALA A 91 -23.55 16.07 -18.07
N ASP A 92 -23.03 16.20 -19.29
CA ASP A 92 -22.89 17.48 -19.99
C ASP A 92 -24.24 18.13 -20.29
N GLU A 93 -25.24 17.34 -20.68
CA GLU A 93 -26.62 17.82 -20.88
C GLU A 93 -27.20 18.34 -19.56
N ALA A 94 -27.06 17.58 -18.46
CA ALA A 94 -27.51 17.97 -17.13
C ALA A 94 -26.84 19.26 -16.64
N ALA A 95 -25.55 19.46 -16.91
CA ALA A 95 -24.81 20.66 -16.54
C ALA A 95 -25.26 21.92 -17.31
N ARG A 96 -25.84 21.75 -18.51
CA ARG A 96 -26.40 22.85 -19.32
C ARG A 96 -27.81 23.22 -18.93
N VAL A 97 -28.54 22.32 -18.27
CA VAL A 97 -29.86 22.61 -17.71
C VAL A 97 -29.65 23.51 -16.49
N GLY A 98 -29.98 24.80 -16.63
CA GLY A 98 -29.89 25.74 -15.52
C GLY A 98 -30.80 25.35 -14.34
N ALA A 99 -30.46 25.82 -13.13
CA ALA A 99 -31.15 25.46 -11.87
C ALA A 99 -32.68 25.70 -11.83
N GLY A 100 -33.23 26.42 -12.82
CA GLY A 100 -34.65 26.75 -12.93
C GLY A 100 -35.54 25.66 -13.53
N ASP A 101 -34.99 24.67 -14.26
CA ASP A 101 -35.79 23.59 -14.87
C ASP A 101 -35.64 22.26 -14.10
N GLN A 102 -36.34 22.21 -12.97
CA GLN A 102 -36.34 21.07 -12.05
C GLN A 102 -36.91 19.79 -12.68
N ALA A 103 -37.73 19.89 -13.73
CA ALA A 103 -38.27 18.72 -14.42
C ALA A 103 -37.21 18.10 -15.34
N ALA A 104 -36.49 18.92 -16.11
CA ALA A 104 -35.38 18.48 -16.95
C ALA A 104 -34.23 17.89 -16.12
N LEU A 105 -33.91 18.48 -14.96
CA LEU A 105 -32.90 17.94 -14.04
C LEU A 105 -33.28 16.56 -13.50
N ARG A 106 -34.54 16.33 -13.15
CA ARG A 106 -35.02 15.01 -12.68
C ARG A 106 -34.97 13.95 -13.79
N LEU A 107 -35.26 14.34 -15.03
CA LEU A 107 -35.17 13.42 -16.17
C LEU A 107 -33.72 13.05 -16.47
N ALA A 108 -32.81 14.03 -16.46
CA ALA A 108 -31.39 13.79 -16.63
C ALA A 108 -30.85 12.89 -15.51
N GLN A 109 -31.31 13.09 -14.27
CA GLN A 109 -30.94 12.24 -13.14
C GLN A 109 -31.40 10.79 -13.33
N GLY A 110 -32.64 10.56 -13.77
CA GLY A 110 -33.13 9.22 -14.06
C GLY A 110 -32.33 8.50 -15.15
N ARG A 111 -31.81 9.24 -16.14
CA ARG A 111 -30.93 8.70 -17.18
C ARG A 111 -29.53 8.38 -16.64
N ILE A 112 -28.94 9.25 -15.83
CA ILE A 112 -27.64 9.02 -15.17
C ILE A 112 -27.72 7.76 -14.31
N ASP A 113 -28.77 7.62 -13.49
CA ASP A 113 -28.97 6.46 -12.63
C ASP A 113 -29.10 5.17 -13.46
N ALA A 114 -29.92 5.18 -14.53
CA ALA A 114 -30.10 4.00 -15.39
C ALA A 114 -28.83 3.61 -16.18
N LEU A 115 -28.08 4.59 -16.69
CA LEU A 115 -26.81 4.37 -17.39
C LEU A 115 -25.74 3.85 -16.43
N THR A 116 -25.74 4.35 -15.20
CA THR A 116 -24.82 3.89 -14.16
C THR A 116 -25.09 2.45 -13.77
N ASP A 117 -26.36 2.06 -13.59
CA ASP A 117 -26.72 0.66 -13.35
C ASP A 117 -26.29 -0.23 -14.52
N SER A 118 -26.41 0.27 -15.76
CA SER A 118 -25.94 -0.43 -16.95
C SER A 118 -24.40 -0.55 -16.99
N VAL A 119 -23.65 0.48 -16.57
CA VAL A 119 -22.18 0.44 -16.43
C VAL A 119 -21.76 -0.59 -15.39
N LEU A 120 -22.48 -0.68 -14.27
CA LEU A 120 -22.19 -1.66 -13.22
C LEU A 120 -22.50 -3.10 -13.66
N ASP A 121 -23.61 -3.33 -14.37
CA ASP A 121 -23.95 -4.64 -14.95
C ASP A 121 -22.93 -5.04 -16.04
N ALA A 122 -22.52 -4.11 -16.89
CA ALA A 122 -21.45 -4.33 -17.87
C ALA A 122 -20.09 -4.62 -17.19
N ALA A 123 -19.78 -3.93 -16.09
CA ALA A 123 -18.56 -4.17 -15.31
C ALA A 123 -18.59 -5.55 -14.61
N ASP A 124 -19.73 -5.98 -14.09
CA ASP A 124 -19.90 -7.32 -13.51
C ASP A 124 -19.71 -8.42 -14.58
N LYS A 125 -20.19 -8.18 -15.83
CA LYS A 125 -19.96 -9.05 -16.99
C LYS A 125 -18.50 -9.06 -17.47
N ALA A 126 -17.80 -7.93 -17.38
CA ALA A 126 -16.36 -7.80 -17.68
C ALA A 126 -15.45 -8.39 -16.58
N GLY A 127 -15.98 -8.53 -15.36
CA GLY A 127 -15.38 -9.27 -14.26
C GLY A 127 -15.59 -8.62 -12.89
N SER A 128 -15.83 -9.45 -11.87
CA SER A 128 -16.14 -9.04 -10.49
C SER A 128 -15.10 -8.13 -9.82
N SER A 129 -13.84 -8.15 -10.27
CA SER A 129 -12.77 -7.28 -9.77
C SER A 129 -12.87 -5.84 -10.29
N LEU A 130 -13.44 -5.61 -11.48
CA LEU A 130 -13.67 -4.28 -12.03
C LEU A 130 -14.88 -3.64 -11.34
N ALA A 131 -15.99 -4.37 -11.24
CA ALA A 131 -17.17 -3.90 -10.51
C ALA A 131 -16.88 -3.63 -9.02
N GLY A 132 -16.02 -4.45 -8.39
CA GLY A 132 -15.56 -4.23 -7.03
C GLY A 132 -14.75 -2.94 -6.86
N ARG A 133 -13.89 -2.59 -7.83
CA ARG A 133 -13.08 -1.36 -7.82
C ARG A 133 -13.91 -0.10 -8.10
N LEU A 134 -14.83 -0.17 -9.06
CA LEU A 134 -15.77 0.91 -9.34
C LEU A 134 -16.70 1.20 -8.15
N ARG A 135 -17.20 0.16 -7.46
CA ARG A 135 -17.99 0.30 -6.23
C ARG A 135 -17.17 0.87 -5.05
N GLN A 136 -15.88 0.52 -4.94
CA GLN A 136 -14.98 1.07 -3.91
C GLN A 136 -14.69 2.57 -4.08
N ARG A 137 -14.91 3.14 -5.27
CA ARG A 137 -14.70 4.56 -5.57
C ARG A 137 -15.86 5.47 -5.13
N GLY A 138 -17.02 4.89 -4.80
CA GLY A 138 -18.21 5.62 -4.34
C GLY A 138 -18.32 5.77 -2.82
N THR A 139 -17.22 5.92 -2.07
CA THR A 139 -17.28 6.13 -0.61
C THR A 139 -17.02 7.60 -0.26
N GLY A 140 -17.95 8.22 0.44
CA GLY A 140 -17.82 9.57 1.00
C GLY A 140 -17.42 9.51 2.47
N VAL A 141 -16.74 10.54 2.95
CA VAL A 141 -16.38 10.72 4.35
C VAL A 141 -17.12 11.93 4.89
N THR A 142 -17.85 11.76 5.97
CA THR A 142 -18.62 12.81 6.66
C THR A 142 -18.39 12.74 8.16
N ASP A 143 -18.86 13.75 8.90
CA ASP A 143 -18.81 13.79 10.38
C ASP A 143 -17.40 13.54 10.96
N VAL A 144 -16.37 14.14 10.36
CA VAL A 144 -14.97 13.96 10.78
C VAL A 144 -14.74 14.66 12.11
N SER A 145 -14.20 13.93 13.08
CA SER A 145 -13.78 14.42 14.39
C SER A 145 -12.55 15.32 14.28
N ASP A 146 -12.51 16.35 15.12
CA ASP A 146 -11.37 17.26 15.28
C ASP A 146 -10.07 16.56 15.72
N GLN A 147 -10.14 15.29 16.14
CA GLN A 147 -8.99 14.48 16.55
C GLN A 147 -8.36 13.71 15.37
N VAL A 148 -8.91 13.81 14.16
CA VAL A 148 -8.52 12.98 13.01
C VAL A 148 -8.32 13.80 11.75
N VAL A 149 -7.25 13.49 11.03
CA VAL A 149 -7.08 13.88 9.63
C VAL A 149 -7.16 12.63 8.77
N VAL A 150 -8.24 12.53 7.99
CA VAL A 150 -8.46 11.39 7.10
C VAL A 150 -7.52 11.49 5.90
N GLY A 151 -6.77 10.42 5.64
CA GLY A 151 -5.92 10.30 4.46
C GLY A 151 -6.67 9.60 3.33
N GLU A 152 -6.98 8.32 3.56
CA GLU A 152 -7.69 7.48 2.61
C GLU A 152 -8.80 6.70 3.30
N ALA A 153 -9.97 6.63 2.66
CA ALA A 153 -11.05 5.79 3.13
C ALA A 153 -11.82 5.19 1.96
N ARG A 154 -12.07 3.89 2.04
CA ARG A 154 -12.81 3.12 1.05
C ARG A 154 -13.71 2.13 1.76
N ALA A 155 -14.95 1.98 1.33
CA ALA A 155 -15.85 0.98 1.88
C ALA A 155 -16.75 0.38 0.80
N ARG A 156 -17.21 -0.85 1.04
CA ARG A 156 -18.20 -1.53 0.23
C ARG A 156 -19.58 -1.25 0.82
N LEU A 157 -20.09 -0.06 0.52
CA LEU A 157 -21.39 0.43 1.01
C LEU A 157 -22.36 0.58 -0.16
N ARG A 158 -23.62 0.25 0.06
CA ARG A 158 -24.70 0.62 -0.86
C ARG A 158 -24.92 2.14 -0.82
N PRO A 159 -25.45 2.75 -1.89
CA PRO A 159 -25.83 4.16 -1.85
C PRO A 159 -26.75 4.48 -0.65
N GLY A 160 -26.37 5.49 0.15
CA GLY A 160 -27.07 5.90 1.37
C GLY A 160 -26.77 5.05 2.62
N GLU A 161 -26.07 3.92 2.48
CA GLU A 161 -25.60 3.13 3.61
C GLU A 161 -24.50 3.91 4.36
N ARG A 162 -24.54 3.87 5.69
CA ARG A 162 -23.60 4.57 6.56
C ARG A 162 -22.85 3.57 7.42
N LEU A 163 -21.55 3.77 7.57
CA LEU A 163 -20.69 3.02 8.46
C LEU A 163 -19.90 4.00 9.33
N ASP A 164 -20.21 4.01 10.62
CA ASP A 164 -19.44 4.78 11.59
C ASP A 164 -18.10 4.10 11.85
N ILE A 165 -17.03 4.91 11.78
CA ILE A 165 -15.68 4.50 12.12
C ILE A 165 -15.41 5.00 13.53
N THR A 166 -15.41 4.05 14.46
CA THR A 166 -15.07 4.24 15.87
C THR A 166 -13.63 3.80 16.09
N VAL A 167 -12.87 4.62 16.81
CA VAL A 167 -11.48 4.37 17.13
C VAL A 167 -11.36 4.25 18.64
N GLN A 168 -10.74 3.17 19.09
CA GLN A 168 -10.36 2.98 20.48
C GLN A 168 -8.84 2.93 20.57
N VAL A 169 -8.22 3.97 21.10
CA VAL A 169 -6.79 4.03 21.37
C VAL A 169 -6.52 3.26 22.65
N THR A 170 -5.81 2.14 22.53
CA THR A 170 -5.45 1.26 23.65
C THR A 170 -4.04 1.53 24.19
N ALA A 171 -3.15 2.04 23.33
CA ALA A 171 -1.86 2.56 23.74
C ALA A 171 -1.51 3.82 22.95
N SER A 172 -0.99 4.81 23.64
CA SER A 172 -0.67 6.10 23.04
C SER A 172 0.65 6.09 22.29
N ALA A 173 0.72 6.87 21.20
CA ALA A 173 1.97 7.18 20.55
C ALA A 173 2.85 8.00 21.50
N GLN A 174 4.14 7.65 21.58
CA GLN A 174 5.11 8.31 22.44
C GLN A 174 6.32 8.77 21.61
N THR A 175 6.91 9.89 22.00
CA THR A 175 8.24 10.29 21.53
C THR A 175 9.29 9.43 22.22
N ALA A 176 10.40 9.13 21.53
CA ALA A 176 11.59 8.64 22.21
C ALA A 176 12.22 9.77 23.02
N GLY A 177 12.94 9.44 24.10
CA GLY A 177 13.70 10.44 24.81
C GLY A 177 14.54 9.93 25.96
N TYR A 178 15.36 10.82 26.48
CA TYR A 178 16.19 10.62 27.66
C TYR A 178 16.20 11.88 28.51
N LEU A 179 16.39 11.71 29.82
CA LEU A 179 16.81 12.77 30.72
C LEU A 179 18.31 12.65 30.98
N LEU A 180 19.08 13.65 30.53
CA LEU A 180 20.52 13.77 30.69
C LEU A 180 20.78 14.51 31.99
N SER A 181 21.14 13.77 33.05
CA SER A 181 21.48 14.35 34.34
C SER A 181 22.98 14.59 34.43
N PHE A 182 23.36 15.80 34.80
CA PHE A 182 24.76 16.18 35.03
C PHE A 182 25.09 16.33 36.52
N GLY A 183 24.12 16.02 37.40
CA GLY A 183 24.26 16.11 38.85
C GLY A 183 24.24 17.52 39.44
N GLY A 184 24.08 18.56 38.61
CA GLY A 184 24.00 19.97 39.01
C GLY A 184 23.44 20.86 37.91
N GLY A 185 23.25 22.16 38.18
CA GLY A 185 22.76 23.13 37.20
C GLY A 185 23.78 23.48 36.09
N THR A 186 25.05 23.11 36.30
CA THR A 186 26.14 23.22 35.35
C THR A 186 26.95 21.92 35.36
N ILE A 187 27.65 21.62 34.27
CA ILE A 187 28.61 20.52 34.22
C ILE A 187 29.74 20.79 35.23
N ASN A 188 30.14 19.78 36.00
CA ASN A 188 31.34 19.82 36.84
C ASN A 188 32.22 18.60 36.53
N LEU A 189 33.37 18.83 35.89
CA LEU A 189 34.33 17.80 35.50
C LEU A 189 35.50 17.65 36.49
N GLY A 190 35.36 18.11 37.75
CA GLY A 190 36.33 17.88 38.83
C GLY A 190 37.12 19.09 39.33
N GLY A 191 36.58 20.31 39.27
CA GLY A 191 37.30 21.48 39.80
C GLY A 191 36.98 21.81 41.26
N ALA A 192 37.90 21.56 42.20
CA ALA A 192 37.96 22.23 43.51
C ALA A 192 39.38 22.68 43.94
N GLY A 193 40.40 22.60 43.07
CA GLY A 193 41.79 23.02 43.34
C GLY A 193 42.64 23.21 42.06
N SER A 194 43.96 23.46 42.19
CA SER A 194 44.93 23.87 41.13
C SER A 194 45.11 22.93 39.91
N SER A 195 44.28 21.92 39.78
CA SER A 195 44.09 21.11 38.58
C SER A 195 42.67 21.39 38.08
N ASP A 196 42.53 22.56 37.45
CA ASP A 196 41.28 23.30 37.20
C ASP A 196 40.23 22.60 36.32
N GLY A 197 40.43 21.36 35.88
CA GLY A 197 39.54 20.68 34.93
C GLY A 197 39.32 21.47 33.64
N THR A 198 40.11 22.53 33.37
CA THR A 198 39.95 23.44 32.23
C THR A 198 40.34 22.75 30.92
N SER A 199 41.12 21.68 31.01
CA SER A 199 41.44 20.77 29.90
C SER A 199 40.47 19.59 29.76
N SER A 200 39.64 19.30 30.76
CA SER A 200 38.65 18.22 30.71
C SER A 200 37.47 18.61 29.83
N ARG A 201 37.02 17.69 28.98
CA ARG A 201 35.86 17.86 28.11
C ARG A 201 34.87 16.73 28.32
N PHE A 202 33.60 17.06 28.25
CA PHE A 202 32.51 16.09 28.18
C PHE A 202 32.04 16.02 26.73
N VAL A 203 32.22 14.86 26.09
CA VAL A 203 31.92 14.64 24.68
C VAL A 203 30.83 13.57 24.56
N ILE A 204 29.70 13.98 23.99
CA ILE A 204 28.57 13.10 23.69
C ILE A 204 28.21 13.16 22.22
N GLN A 205 27.73 12.05 21.69
CA GLN A 205 27.03 11.99 20.43
C GLN A 205 25.54 11.86 20.70
N VAL A 206 24.75 12.76 20.12
CA VAL A 206 23.28 12.73 20.16
C VAL A 206 22.78 12.46 18.75
N GLY A 207 21.92 11.45 18.58
CA GLY A 207 21.36 11.06 17.31
C GLY A 207 19.85 10.84 17.36
N GLY A 208 19.25 10.89 16.19
CA GLY A 208 17.86 10.52 15.96
C GLY A 208 17.66 10.03 14.53
N ASN A 209 16.42 10.03 14.07
CA ASN A 209 16.06 9.47 12.77
C ASN A 209 16.63 10.19 11.54
N LYS A 210 17.20 11.39 11.70
CA LYS A 210 17.83 12.15 10.59
C LYS A 210 19.35 12.08 10.57
N GLY A 211 19.97 11.60 11.65
CA GLY A 211 21.42 11.54 11.80
C GLY A 211 21.88 11.82 13.22
N GLY A 212 23.19 11.96 13.41
CA GLY A 212 23.79 12.24 14.72
C GLY A 212 24.82 13.35 14.68
N ARG A 213 25.05 13.98 15.83
CA ARG A 213 26.05 15.03 16.03
C ARG A 213 26.82 14.78 17.31
N GLU A 214 28.13 14.91 17.22
CA GLU A 214 29.01 14.97 18.38
C GLU A 214 29.04 16.40 18.91
N LEU A 215 28.94 16.54 20.23
CA LEU A 215 28.93 17.78 20.97
C LEU A 215 29.92 17.66 22.12
N ALA A 216 30.76 18.68 22.27
CA ALA A 216 31.74 18.77 23.34
C ALA A 216 31.41 19.96 24.24
N PHE A 217 31.39 19.73 25.55
CA PHE A 217 31.07 20.72 26.55
C PHE A 217 32.20 20.82 27.57
N ALA A 218 32.49 22.05 28.00
CA ALA A 218 33.46 22.31 29.06
C ALA A 218 32.77 22.27 30.44
N SER A 219 33.57 22.16 31.49
CA SER A 219 33.10 22.40 32.87
C SER A 219 32.49 23.82 32.97
N GLY A 220 31.41 23.97 33.76
CA GLY A 220 30.67 25.22 33.91
C GLY A 220 29.58 25.46 32.86
N THR A 221 29.49 24.66 31.78
CA THR A 221 28.40 24.79 30.80
C THR A 221 27.05 24.56 31.47
N SER A 222 26.09 25.48 31.25
CA SER A 222 24.75 25.40 31.85
C SER A 222 23.83 24.41 31.12
N MET A 223 22.79 23.91 31.81
CA MET A 223 21.79 23.03 31.17
C MET A 223 21.07 23.72 30.00
N SER A 224 20.85 25.03 30.09
CA SER A 224 20.27 25.83 29.00
C SER A 224 21.18 25.89 27.77
N ASP A 225 22.49 26.07 27.96
CA ASP A 225 23.43 26.14 26.85
C ASP A 225 23.58 24.78 26.16
N ILE A 226 23.55 23.68 26.93
CA ILE A 226 23.54 22.32 26.39
C ILE A 226 22.26 22.10 25.57
N ALA A 227 21.09 22.45 26.09
CA ALA A 227 19.84 22.32 25.36
C ALA A 227 19.82 23.17 24.07
N ALA A 228 20.33 24.40 24.14
CA ALA A 228 20.47 25.28 22.97
C ALA A 228 21.42 24.69 21.91
N ALA A 229 22.56 24.15 22.32
CA ALA A 229 23.52 23.49 21.42
C ALA A 229 22.91 22.27 20.71
N ILE A 230 22.13 21.44 21.40
CA ILE A 230 21.42 20.31 20.78
C ILE A 230 20.37 20.82 19.78
N ASN A 231 19.58 21.82 20.17
CA ASN A 231 18.52 22.39 19.33
C ASN A 231 19.05 23.06 18.05
N ALA A 232 20.27 23.61 18.08
CA ALA A 232 20.94 24.18 16.90
C ALA A 232 21.10 23.15 15.76
N PHE A 233 21.07 21.85 16.07
CA PHE A 233 21.17 20.77 15.09
C PHE A 233 19.88 19.94 14.95
N SER A 234 18.76 20.38 15.53
CA SER A 234 17.48 19.64 15.53
C SER A 234 16.97 19.27 14.14
N SER A 235 17.21 20.12 13.13
CA SER A 235 16.84 19.83 11.74
C SER A 235 17.65 18.68 11.14
N ALA A 236 18.90 18.49 11.58
CA ALA A 236 19.83 17.47 11.10
C ALA A 236 19.78 16.17 11.93
N THR A 237 19.41 16.23 13.21
CA THR A 237 19.34 15.04 14.08
C THR A 237 17.92 14.50 14.23
N GLY A 238 16.90 15.36 14.16
CA GLY A 238 15.52 15.00 14.52
C GLY A 238 15.29 14.97 16.03
N VAL A 239 16.18 15.54 16.83
CA VAL A 239 16.09 15.59 18.31
C VAL A 239 15.88 17.02 18.79
N LYS A 240 14.99 17.20 19.77
CA LYS A 240 14.74 18.46 20.47
C LYS A 240 15.21 18.33 21.92
N ALA A 241 15.63 19.45 22.51
CA ALA A 241 16.11 19.50 23.89
C ALA A 241 15.46 20.63 24.68
N ARG A 242 15.28 20.42 25.98
CA ARG A 242 14.87 21.45 26.94
C ARG A 242 15.59 21.27 28.27
N ALA A 243 16.00 22.37 28.89
CA ALA A 243 16.51 22.31 30.26
C ALA A 243 15.38 21.95 31.23
N SER A 244 15.67 21.11 32.21
CA SER A 244 14.73 20.60 33.22
C SER A 244 15.44 20.48 34.57
N GLY A 245 15.50 21.58 35.32
CA GLY A 245 16.23 21.64 36.59
C GLY A 245 17.73 21.41 36.39
N THR A 246 18.27 20.35 36.98
CA THR A 246 19.69 19.95 36.89
C THR A 246 19.99 18.97 35.75
N ALA A 247 19.08 18.90 34.79
CA ALA A 247 19.16 17.96 33.69
C ALA A 247 18.71 18.62 32.38
N VAL A 248 19.04 17.97 31.27
CA VAL A 248 18.50 18.28 29.95
C VAL A 248 17.60 17.14 29.54
N ARG A 249 16.36 17.43 29.18
CA ARG A 249 15.48 16.45 28.55
C ARG A 249 15.64 16.55 27.05
N ILE A 250 15.88 15.42 26.40
CA ILE A 250 15.85 15.31 24.95
C ILE A 250 14.70 14.40 24.52
N ASP A 251 14.04 14.78 23.43
CA ASP A 251 12.91 14.07 22.86
C ASP A 251 13.07 14.01 21.33
N SER A 252 12.57 12.95 20.70
CA SER A 252 12.43 12.92 19.25
C SER A 252 11.46 14.01 18.78
N ALA A 253 11.69 14.56 17.60
CA ALA A 253 10.86 15.63 17.06
C ALA A 253 9.42 15.18 16.72
N GLY A 254 9.23 13.88 16.46
CA GLY A 254 7.93 13.25 16.20
C GLY A 254 7.69 12.03 17.09
N TYR A 255 6.54 11.38 16.88
CA TYR A 255 6.07 10.21 17.63
C TYR A 255 6.25 8.91 16.86
N GLY A 256 6.40 7.79 17.56
CA GLY A 256 6.47 6.46 16.96
C GLY A 256 7.81 5.76 17.12
N SER A 257 7.82 4.48 16.80
CA SER A 257 9.00 3.61 16.89
C SER A 257 10.12 4.00 15.91
N ASP A 258 9.74 4.60 14.77
CA ASP A 258 10.67 5.18 13.78
C ASP A 258 11.31 6.49 14.26
N GLN A 259 10.75 7.11 15.30
CA GLN A 259 11.28 8.32 15.92
C GLN A 259 12.07 7.89 17.16
N PHE A 260 13.35 7.63 16.96
CA PHE A 260 14.25 7.23 18.05
C PHE A 260 15.17 8.37 18.47
N VAL A 261 15.69 8.26 19.70
CA VAL A 261 16.77 9.09 20.23
C VAL A 261 17.89 8.17 20.63
N SER A 262 19.11 8.50 20.21
CA SER A 262 20.32 7.79 20.62
C SER A 262 21.31 8.72 21.28
N VAL A 263 21.97 8.22 22.32
CA VAL A 263 23.02 8.94 23.03
C VAL A 263 24.20 8.01 23.27
N ARG A 264 25.39 8.50 22.97
CA ARG A 264 26.65 7.82 23.25
C ARG A 264 27.60 8.79 23.91
N THR A 265 28.35 8.33 24.88
CA THR A 265 29.40 9.10 25.54
C THR A 265 30.75 8.70 24.98
N ASN A 266 31.40 9.64 24.32
CA ASN A 266 32.74 9.44 23.77
C ASN A 266 33.81 9.82 24.80
N ASP A 267 33.55 10.84 25.62
CA ASP A 267 34.35 11.20 26.78
C ASP A 267 33.44 11.72 27.90
N SER A 268 33.50 11.09 29.07
CA SER A 268 32.69 11.51 30.22
C SER A 268 33.34 12.64 31.03
N GLY A 269 34.58 13.03 30.73
CA GLY A 269 35.34 14.04 31.48
C GLY A 269 35.44 13.74 32.98
N ALA A 270 35.34 12.45 33.36
CA ALA A 270 35.25 11.99 34.74
C ALA A 270 34.10 12.62 35.55
N ILE A 271 33.01 13.07 34.90
CA ILE A 271 31.88 13.73 35.57
C ILE A 271 31.32 12.90 36.74
N ASN A 272 31.30 11.58 36.60
CA ASN A 272 30.80 10.68 37.64
C ASN A 272 31.65 10.65 38.91
N ALA A 273 32.92 11.10 38.86
CA ALA A 273 33.74 11.27 40.06
C ALA A 273 33.30 12.48 40.91
N SER A 274 32.73 13.51 40.27
CA SER A 274 32.24 14.73 40.92
C SER A 274 30.73 14.71 41.18
N ALA A 275 30.00 13.86 40.46
CA ALA A 275 28.56 13.71 40.55
C ALA A 275 28.14 12.23 40.38
N ALA A 276 28.02 11.51 41.50
CA ALA A 276 27.74 10.08 41.50
C ALA A 276 26.43 9.68 40.78
N ASN A 277 25.43 10.58 40.73
CA ASN A 277 24.13 10.35 40.09
C ASN A 277 24.02 10.93 38.67
N ALA A 278 25.11 11.47 38.10
CA ALA A 278 25.11 11.93 36.72
C ALA A 278 24.98 10.74 35.75
N GLY A 279 24.15 10.87 34.72
CA GLY A 279 23.93 9.82 33.74
C GLY A 279 22.71 10.07 32.88
N LEU A 280 22.40 9.08 32.05
CA LEU A 280 21.21 9.01 31.24
C LEU A 280 20.13 8.27 32.00
N TYR A 281 18.92 8.82 32.00
CA TYR A 281 17.74 8.20 32.56
C TYR A 281 16.74 8.01 31.43
N GLY A 282 16.34 6.76 31.19
CA GLY A 282 15.23 6.46 30.29
C GLY A 282 13.91 7.06 30.80
N LEU A 283 12.94 7.25 29.90
CA LEU A 283 11.60 7.68 30.28
C LEU A 283 10.76 6.51 30.81
N GLU A 284 9.67 6.80 31.52
CA GLU A 284 8.75 5.77 32.01
C GLU A 284 7.95 5.13 30.87
N GLU A 285 7.68 3.83 30.98
CA GLU A 285 7.09 3.04 29.89
C GLU A 285 5.63 3.41 29.56
N GLY A 286 4.91 4.00 30.52
CA GLY A 286 3.53 4.48 30.37
C GLY A 286 3.38 6.01 30.40
N ASP A 287 4.42 6.73 30.80
CA ASP A 287 4.40 8.19 30.92
C ASP A 287 5.73 8.77 30.44
N ALA A 288 5.81 9.03 29.14
CA ALA A 288 6.99 9.64 28.55
C ALA A 288 7.28 11.04 29.14
N SER A 289 6.36 11.68 29.88
CA SER A 289 6.61 12.98 30.52
C SER A 289 7.54 12.90 31.74
N ARG A 290 7.79 11.69 32.28
CA ARG A 290 8.59 11.46 33.48
C ARG A 290 9.83 10.62 33.18
N ALA A 291 10.93 10.95 33.85
CA ALA A 291 12.12 10.11 33.85
C ALA A 291 11.91 8.92 34.79
N SER A 292 12.35 7.74 34.36
CA SER A 292 12.23 6.51 35.12
C SER A 292 13.09 6.57 36.38
N THR A 293 12.51 6.16 37.50
CA THR A 293 13.23 5.92 38.76
C THR A 293 13.81 4.51 38.86
N ASP A 294 13.58 3.67 37.85
CA ASP A 294 14.11 2.30 37.80
C ASP A 294 15.64 2.35 37.62
N PRO A 295 16.44 1.80 38.56
CA PRO A 295 17.88 1.72 38.42
C PRO A 295 18.35 1.02 37.13
N ALA A 296 17.57 0.09 36.58
CA ALA A 296 17.89 -0.60 35.34
C ALA A 296 17.80 0.30 34.10
N ARG A 297 17.03 1.39 34.17
CA ARG A 297 16.91 2.39 33.09
C ARG A 297 17.85 3.58 33.26
N ARG A 298 18.76 3.50 34.23
CA ARG A 298 19.82 4.49 34.47
C ARG A 298 21.16 3.97 33.98
N VAL A 299 21.82 4.76 33.14
CA VAL A 299 23.17 4.47 32.65
C VAL A 299 24.09 5.63 33.04
N LEU A 300 25.16 5.34 33.78
CA LEU A 300 26.17 6.36 34.11
C LEU A 300 26.88 6.82 32.84
N TRP A 301 27.35 8.07 32.80
CA TRP A 301 28.07 8.59 31.63
C TRP A 301 29.32 7.78 31.29
N SER A 302 30.04 7.30 32.31
CA SER A 302 31.19 6.40 32.12
C SER A 302 30.83 5.03 31.52
N ALA A 303 29.57 4.58 31.69
CA ALA A 303 29.07 3.30 31.19
C ALA A 303 28.33 3.43 29.84
N ALA A 304 27.97 4.64 29.43
CA ALA A 304 27.28 4.94 28.17
C ALA A 304 28.24 5.03 26.97
N SER A 305 29.35 4.28 26.98
CA SER A 305 30.31 4.19 25.86
C SER A 305 29.72 3.46 24.64
N ASN A 306 28.76 2.57 24.90
CA ASN A 306 27.86 2.01 23.90
C ASN A 306 26.68 2.95 23.68
N THR A 307 26.23 3.06 22.44
CA THR A 307 25.04 3.83 22.08
C THR A 307 23.82 3.31 22.83
N GLN A 308 23.20 4.18 23.63
CA GLN A 308 21.91 3.96 24.26
C GLN A 308 20.85 4.49 23.32
N THR A 309 19.86 3.67 22.96
CA THR A 309 18.78 4.07 22.04
C THR A 309 17.44 3.81 22.69
N ASP A 310 16.60 4.85 22.71
CA ASP A 310 15.20 4.76 23.06
C ASP A 310 14.38 4.87 21.77
N HIS A 311 13.47 3.92 21.58
CA HIS A 311 12.51 3.95 20.49
C HIS A 311 11.21 4.51 21.03
N GLY A 312 10.62 5.47 20.33
CA GLY A 312 9.27 5.93 20.66
C GLY A 312 8.28 4.78 20.53
N LYS A 313 7.02 5.05 20.84
CA LYS A 313 5.96 4.06 20.71
C LYS A 313 4.98 4.48 19.65
N ASP A 314 4.58 3.52 18.82
CA ASP A 314 3.47 3.71 17.90
C ASP A 314 2.15 3.66 18.66
N VAL A 315 1.14 4.37 18.15
CA VAL A 315 -0.22 4.22 18.65
C VAL A 315 -0.67 2.77 18.47
N GLN A 316 -1.39 2.24 19.45
CA GLN A 316 -2.15 1.00 19.29
C GLN A 316 -3.63 1.35 19.37
N ALA A 317 -4.39 0.94 18.37
CA ALA A 317 -5.80 1.23 18.29
C ALA A 317 -6.60 0.03 17.77
N LEU A 318 -7.87 0.01 18.16
CA LEU A 318 -8.89 -0.80 17.53
C LEU A 318 -9.79 0.10 16.69
N VAL A 319 -10.11 -0.32 15.48
CA VAL A 319 -11.07 0.37 14.60
C VAL A 319 -12.27 -0.53 14.41
N ASN A 320 -13.45 -0.08 14.86
CA ASN A 320 -14.68 -0.87 14.92
C ASN A 320 -14.47 -2.26 15.58
N GLY A 321 -13.66 -2.29 16.65
CA GLY A 321 -13.32 -3.51 17.40
C GLY A 321 -12.26 -4.42 16.76
N GLY A 322 -11.84 -4.16 15.52
CA GLY A 322 -10.74 -4.87 14.86
C GLY A 322 -9.39 -4.24 15.15
N HIS A 323 -8.31 -5.03 15.18
CA HIS A 323 -6.95 -4.51 15.32
C HIS A 323 -6.58 -3.61 14.14
N ALA A 324 -6.08 -2.40 14.46
CA ALA A 324 -5.50 -1.50 13.48
C ALA A 324 -3.97 -1.49 13.61
N GLU A 325 -3.30 -1.32 12.49
CA GLU A 325 -1.85 -1.10 12.45
C GLU A 325 -1.56 0.37 12.76
N GLY A 326 -0.75 0.62 13.78
CA GLY A 326 -0.28 1.95 14.12
C GLY A 326 1.17 2.17 13.71
N LYS A 327 1.47 3.34 13.15
CA LYS A 327 2.82 3.83 12.84
C LYS A 327 2.93 5.30 13.21
N GLY A 328 3.66 5.62 14.28
CA GLY A 328 3.60 6.92 14.92
C GLY A 328 2.17 7.24 15.36
N THR A 329 1.60 8.29 14.80
CA THR A 329 0.19 8.67 15.02
C THR A 329 -0.74 8.21 13.90
N ARG A 330 -0.21 7.59 12.84
CA ARG A 330 -1.01 7.04 11.75
C ARG A 330 -1.65 5.73 12.17
N VAL A 331 -2.92 5.57 11.84
CA VAL A 331 -3.70 4.36 12.06
C VAL A 331 -4.22 3.86 10.72
N ARG A 332 -4.00 2.58 10.46
CA ARG A 332 -4.51 1.89 9.28
C ARG A 332 -5.33 0.67 9.71
N ALA A 333 -6.54 0.56 9.18
CA ALA A 333 -7.39 -0.60 9.41
C ALA A 333 -7.91 -1.15 8.09
N LEU A 334 -7.84 -2.47 7.96
CA LEU A 334 -8.36 -3.22 6.84
C LEU A 334 -9.35 -4.26 7.35
N SER A 335 -10.53 -4.27 6.75
CA SER A 335 -11.55 -5.31 6.95
C SER A 335 -12.08 -5.79 5.60
N LEU A 336 -12.98 -6.78 5.63
CA LEU A 336 -13.68 -7.24 4.42
C LEU A 336 -14.60 -6.15 3.83
N GLN A 337 -15.02 -5.17 4.64
CA GLN A 337 -16.00 -4.15 4.28
C GLN A 337 -15.37 -2.78 4.01
N PHE A 338 -14.22 -2.47 4.63
CA PHE A 338 -13.59 -1.16 4.49
C PHE A 338 -12.07 -1.21 4.59
N PHE A 339 -11.45 -0.15 4.07
CA PHE A 339 -10.06 0.21 4.29
C PHE A 339 -10.02 1.68 4.70
N VAL A 340 -9.29 1.99 5.77
CA VAL A 340 -9.07 3.36 6.23
C VAL A 340 -7.62 3.58 6.61
N ASP A 341 -7.09 4.74 6.25
CA ASP A 341 -5.78 5.27 6.62
C ASP A 341 -5.96 6.73 7.04
N PHE A 342 -5.65 7.03 8.29
CA PHE A 342 -5.83 8.36 8.85
C PHE A 342 -4.77 8.64 9.91
N ASN A 343 -4.52 9.91 10.20
CA ASN A 343 -3.65 10.31 11.28
C ASN A 343 -4.49 10.79 12.46
N LEU A 344 -4.16 10.28 13.64
CA LEU A 344 -4.63 10.84 14.90
C LEU A 344 -3.84 12.11 15.20
N LEU A 345 -4.53 13.15 15.61
CA LEU A 345 -3.91 14.40 16.04
C LEU A 345 -3.41 14.28 17.48
N THR A 346 -2.48 15.17 17.82
CA THR A 346 -1.91 15.31 19.16
C THR A 346 -2.36 16.63 19.76
N GLY A 347 -2.46 16.70 21.08
CA GLY A 347 -2.89 17.91 21.77
C GLY A 347 -3.57 17.63 23.09
N PRO A 348 -3.94 18.70 23.83
CA PRO A 348 -4.83 18.56 24.98
C PRO A 348 -6.17 18.02 24.51
N VAL A 349 -6.73 17.11 25.30
CA VAL A 349 -8.09 16.58 25.13
C VAL A 349 -8.80 16.67 26.47
N ASP A 350 -10.13 16.79 26.43
CA ASP A 350 -10.92 16.79 27.66
C ASP A 350 -10.78 15.42 28.38
N PRO A 351 -10.93 15.38 29.72
CA PRO A 351 -10.86 14.13 30.46
C PRO A 351 -11.86 13.09 29.92
N GLY A 352 -11.34 11.96 29.42
CA GLY A 352 -12.14 10.88 28.84
C GLY A 352 -12.23 10.88 27.32
N GLU A 353 -11.73 11.93 26.65
CA GLU A 353 -11.52 11.93 25.21
C GLU A 353 -10.19 11.27 24.83
N ALA A 354 -10.10 10.78 23.60
CA ALA A 354 -8.92 10.07 23.09
C ALA A 354 -8.29 10.82 21.93
N ASN A 355 -6.98 10.71 21.81
CA ASN A 355 -6.22 11.13 20.64
C ASN A 355 -4.95 10.29 20.50
N ALA A 356 -4.00 10.70 19.66
CA ALA A 356 -2.76 9.94 19.49
C ALA A 356 -1.97 9.78 20.80
N THR A 357 -2.13 10.68 21.76
CA THR A 357 -1.36 10.75 23.01
C THR A 357 -2.15 10.38 24.27
N HIS A 358 -3.46 10.14 24.16
CA HIS A 358 -4.33 9.79 25.27
C HIS A 358 -5.21 8.58 24.90
N PRO A 359 -5.20 7.50 25.70
CA PRO A 359 -6.03 6.34 25.43
C PRO A 359 -7.51 6.66 25.71
N GLY A 360 -8.40 5.98 25.00
CA GLY A 360 -9.84 6.20 25.08
C GLY A 360 -10.55 5.78 23.79
N SER A 361 -11.83 6.12 23.66
CA SER A 361 -12.59 5.85 22.44
C SER A 361 -13.36 7.06 21.97
N PHE A 362 -13.52 7.18 20.65
CA PHE A 362 -14.32 8.22 20.04
C PHE A 362 -14.77 7.81 18.63
N LYS A 363 -15.80 8.49 18.11
CA LYS A 363 -16.20 8.37 16.70
C LYS A 363 -15.26 9.25 15.86
N ALA A 364 -14.51 8.64 14.97
CA ALA A 364 -13.55 9.33 14.11
C ALA A 364 -14.23 10.01 12.92
N PHE A 365 -15.03 9.27 12.17
CA PHE A 365 -15.80 9.77 11.02
C PHE A 365 -16.86 8.77 10.60
N THR A 366 -17.77 9.16 9.71
CA THR A 366 -18.73 8.26 9.07
C THR A 366 -18.42 8.10 7.60
N LEU A 367 -18.30 6.84 7.17
CA LEU A 367 -18.30 6.48 5.75
C LEU A 367 -19.73 6.40 5.25
N VAL A 368 -19.97 6.97 4.08
CA VAL A 368 -21.26 6.93 3.41
C VAL A 368 -21.05 6.30 2.05
N GLY A 369 -21.84 5.29 1.71
CA GLY A 369 -21.95 4.86 0.32
C GLY A 369 -22.55 6.00 -0.46
N LEU A 370 -21.72 6.69 -1.25
CA LEU A 370 -22.20 7.69 -2.16
C LEU A 370 -22.98 6.96 -3.26
N PRO A 371 -24.16 7.46 -3.64
CA PRO A 371 -24.62 7.19 -4.98
C PRO A 371 -23.51 7.67 -5.93
N LEU A 372 -23.19 6.87 -6.94
CA LEU A 372 -22.34 7.33 -8.04
C LEU A 372 -22.87 8.68 -8.54
N PRO A 373 -21.98 9.59 -9.01
CA PRO A 373 -22.17 11.03 -8.99
C PRO A 373 -23.61 11.46 -9.30
N ARG A 374 -24.39 11.73 -8.25
CA ARG A 374 -25.57 12.58 -8.40
C ARG A 374 -25.09 14.01 -8.42
N GLY A 375 -24.65 14.46 -9.59
CA GLY A 375 -24.77 15.88 -9.87
C GLY A 375 -26.21 16.30 -9.56
N ILE A 376 -26.38 17.43 -8.88
CA ILE A 376 -27.64 18.15 -8.61
C ILE A 376 -28.33 17.86 -7.25
N ASP A 377 -28.11 16.74 -6.55
CA ASP A 377 -28.75 16.58 -5.21
C ASP A 377 -28.18 17.56 -4.16
N ASP A 378 -26.92 18.01 -4.33
CA ASP A 378 -26.32 19.12 -3.54
C ASP A 378 -26.85 20.51 -3.89
N LEU A 379 -27.54 20.67 -5.02
CA LEU A 379 -28.29 21.90 -5.33
C LEU A 379 -29.66 21.93 -4.64
N ARG A 380 -30.12 20.81 -4.06
CA ARG A 380 -31.46 20.68 -3.50
C ARG A 380 -31.55 20.97 -2.01
N THR A 381 -30.47 20.86 -1.24
CA THR A 381 -30.52 21.02 0.22
C THR A 381 -30.45 22.46 0.71
N GLY A 382 -30.18 23.45 -0.16
CA GLY A 382 -30.39 24.88 0.16
C GLY A 382 -29.76 25.37 1.47
N GLY A 383 -28.70 24.71 1.94
CA GLY A 383 -28.06 24.98 3.22
C GLY A 383 -26.68 25.60 3.03
N ALA A 384 -26.65 26.91 2.77
CA ALA A 384 -25.56 27.89 2.95
C ALA A 384 -24.08 27.60 2.58
N LEU A 385 -23.69 26.40 2.17
CA LEU A 385 -22.31 26.04 1.78
C LEU A 385 -22.30 25.03 0.62
N ALA A 386 -23.20 25.18 -0.36
CA ALA A 386 -23.17 24.33 -1.55
C ALA A 386 -22.01 24.73 -2.48
N PRO A 387 -21.17 23.78 -2.94
CA PRO A 387 -20.19 24.04 -3.98
C PRO A 387 -20.91 24.46 -5.28
N THR A 388 -20.31 25.41 -6.00
CA THR A 388 -20.83 25.91 -7.29
C THR A 388 -21.04 24.78 -8.31
N PRO A 389 -22.00 24.90 -9.25
CA PRO A 389 -22.34 23.88 -10.28
C PRO A 389 -21.15 23.31 -11.07
N GLN A 390 -20.03 24.03 -11.12
CA GLN A 390 -18.77 23.58 -11.72
C GLN A 390 -18.15 22.35 -11.02
N ASN A 391 -18.41 22.15 -9.72
CA ASN A 391 -17.77 21.09 -8.95
C ASN A 391 -18.38 19.70 -9.24
N GLY A 392 -19.71 19.60 -9.39
CA GLY A 392 -20.38 18.33 -9.72
C GLY A 392 -19.99 17.79 -11.10
N ALA A 393 -19.80 18.66 -12.10
CA ALA A 393 -19.28 18.27 -13.41
C ALA A 393 -17.82 17.81 -13.32
N SER A 394 -17.00 18.47 -12.49
CA SER A 394 -15.59 18.08 -12.29
C SER A 394 -15.44 16.73 -11.59
N GLU A 395 -16.33 16.42 -10.64
CA GLU A 395 -16.35 15.14 -9.93
C GLU A 395 -16.86 13.99 -10.81
N ALA A 396 -17.89 14.25 -11.61
CA ALA A 396 -18.36 13.30 -12.63
C ALA A 396 -17.25 13.01 -13.67
N GLN A 397 -16.54 14.04 -14.13
CA GLN A 397 -15.42 13.88 -15.05
C GLN A 397 -14.26 13.08 -14.42
N ALA A 398 -13.91 13.34 -13.15
CA ALA A 398 -12.87 12.58 -12.45
C ALA A 398 -13.24 11.10 -12.23
N PHE A 399 -14.54 10.82 -12.02
CA PHE A 399 -15.05 9.46 -11.99
C PHE A 399 -14.90 8.78 -13.36
N ILE A 400 -15.36 9.43 -14.43
CA ILE A 400 -15.28 8.94 -15.82
C ILE A 400 -13.82 8.67 -16.21
N ASP A 401 -12.91 9.63 -15.99
CA ASP A 401 -11.51 9.51 -16.39
C ASP A 401 -10.82 8.32 -15.72
N GLY A 402 -11.09 8.07 -14.44
CA GLY A 402 -10.51 6.91 -13.76
C GLY A 402 -11.22 5.59 -14.06
N ALA A 403 -12.53 5.60 -14.33
CA ALA A 403 -13.23 4.41 -14.82
C ALA A 403 -12.68 3.99 -16.20
N SER A 404 -12.46 4.95 -17.11
CA SER A 404 -11.81 4.73 -18.39
C SER A 404 -10.37 4.23 -18.24
N GLY A 405 -9.63 4.71 -17.23
CA GLY A 405 -8.31 4.20 -16.87
C GLY A 405 -8.33 2.72 -16.48
N GLU A 406 -9.21 2.33 -15.54
CA GLU A 406 -9.32 0.93 -15.11
C GLU A 406 -9.78 -0.01 -16.22
N VAL A 407 -10.66 0.46 -17.11
CA VAL A 407 -11.11 -0.28 -18.29
C VAL A 407 -9.94 -0.51 -19.25
N ARG A 408 -9.13 0.52 -19.50
CA ARG A 408 -7.91 0.40 -20.32
C ARG A 408 -6.93 -0.61 -19.71
N ASP A 409 -6.65 -0.50 -18.42
CA ASP A 409 -5.73 -1.42 -17.72
C ASP A 409 -6.24 -2.86 -17.77
N ARG A 410 -7.54 -3.08 -17.59
CA ARG A 410 -8.14 -4.41 -17.69
C ARG A 410 -8.05 -4.96 -19.11
N ARG A 411 -8.26 -4.11 -20.12
CA ARG A 411 -8.12 -4.50 -21.53
C ARG A 411 -6.68 -4.89 -21.88
N GLU A 412 -5.70 -4.14 -21.41
CA GLU A 412 -4.28 -4.48 -21.59
C GLU A 412 -3.93 -5.81 -20.91
N SER A 413 -4.42 -6.03 -19.68
CA SER A 413 -4.28 -7.30 -18.97
C SER A 413 -4.90 -8.48 -19.74
N LEU A 414 -6.10 -8.30 -20.32
CA LEU A 414 -6.76 -9.33 -21.12
C LEU A 414 -6.03 -9.60 -22.44
N LEU A 415 -5.51 -8.56 -23.10
CA LEU A 415 -4.70 -8.73 -24.30
C LEU A 415 -3.41 -9.51 -24.01
N ALA A 416 -2.77 -9.24 -22.87
CA ALA A 416 -1.61 -10.00 -22.42
C ALA A 416 -1.97 -11.47 -22.13
N GLU A 417 -3.09 -11.72 -21.43
CA GLU A 417 -3.59 -13.07 -21.17
C GLU A 417 -3.87 -13.82 -22.47
N ARG A 418 -4.56 -13.20 -23.44
CA ARG A 418 -4.85 -13.82 -24.75
C ARG A 418 -3.59 -14.13 -25.55
N ARG A 419 -2.57 -13.27 -25.52
CA ARG A 419 -1.27 -13.57 -26.13
C ARG A 419 -0.60 -14.79 -25.48
N GLY A 420 -0.68 -14.90 -24.15
CA GLY A 420 -0.20 -16.05 -23.41
C GLY A 420 -0.94 -17.34 -23.78
N LEU A 421 -2.27 -17.30 -23.82
CA LEU A 421 -3.10 -18.45 -24.22
C LEU A 421 -2.83 -18.86 -25.67
N ALA A 422 -2.68 -17.91 -26.60
CA ALA A 422 -2.33 -18.21 -28.00
C ALA A 422 -0.95 -18.88 -28.12
N ALA A 423 0.05 -18.42 -27.37
CA ALA A 423 1.36 -19.05 -27.32
C ALA A 423 1.29 -20.47 -26.73
N GLN A 424 0.47 -20.68 -25.70
CA GLN A 424 0.25 -21.99 -25.10
C GLN A 424 -0.43 -22.96 -26.08
N ILE A 425 -1.45 -22.51 -26.82
CA ILE A 425 -2.08 -23.30 -27.89
C ILE A 425 -1.03 -23.70 -28.94
N ALA A 426 -0.20 -22.76 -29.39
CA ALA A 426 0.83 -23.05 -30.40
C ALA A 426 1.86 -24.09 -29.92
N LEU A 427 2.28 -24.01 -28.65
CA LEU A 427 3.16 -25.01 -28.03
C LEU A 427 2.49 -26.38 -27.93
N LEU A 428 1.24 -26.44 -27.47
CA LEU A 428 0.48 -27.68 -27.37
C LEU A 428 0.28 -28.32 -28.75
N GLN A 429 -0.02 -27.52 -29.77
CA GLN A 429 -0.11 -27.99 -31.16
C GLN A 429 1.23 -28.55 -31.66
N GLN A 430 2.34 -27.88 -31.36
CA GLN A 430 3.67 -28.37 -31.72
C GLN A 430 4.01 -29.70 -31.00
N GLU A 431 3.64 -29.84 -29.73
CA GLU A 431 3.82 -31.10 -28.98
C GLU A 431 2.99 -32.24 -29.56
N ILE A 432 1.73 -31.98 -29.93
CA ILE A 432 0.88 -32.97 -30.59
C ILE A 432 1.50 -33.38 -31.93
N SER A 433 1.95 -32.42 -32.75
CA SER A 433 2.62 -32.73 -34.02
C SER A 433 3.88 -33.59 -33.83
N ARG A 434 4.69 -33.33 -32.79
CA ARG A 434 5.86 -34.15 -32.45
C ARG A 434 5.45 -35.56 -31.99
N ALA A 435 4.43 -35.67 -31.16
CA ALA A 435 3.92 -36.95 -30.67
C ALA A 435 3.34 -37.81 -31.81
N VAL A 436 2.70 -37.19 -32.78
CA VAL A 436 2.16 -37.84 -33.99
C VAL A 436 3.29 -38.20 -34.96
N SER A 437 4.25 -37.31 -35.22
CA SER A 437 5.37 -37.57 -36.15
C SER A 437 6.31 -38.67 -35.64
N GLY A 438 6.55 -38.75 -34.33
CA GLY A 438 7.32 -39.85 -33.73
C GLY A 438 6.67 -41.23 -33.88
N ARG A 439 5.38 -41.31 -34.22
CA ARG A 439 4.68 -42.56 -34.57
C ARG A 439 5.08 -43.08 -35.96
N VAL A 440 5.49 -42.20 -36.88
CA VAL A 440 5.86 -42.55 -38.25
C VAL A 440 7.27 -43.15 -38.31
N GLU A 441 8.19 -42.68 -37.47
CA GLU A 441 9.58 -43.17 -37.44
C GLU A 441 9.75 -44.50 -36.69
N SER A 442 8.85 -44.86 -35.76
CA SER A 442 8.97 -46.09 -34.97
C SER A 442 8.57 -47.38 -35.70
N GLY A 443 8.33 -47.33 -37.02
CA GLY A 443 8.22 -48.53 -37.87
C GLY A 443 7.02 -49.46 -37.61
N ASP A 444 6.00 -49.00 -36.89
CA ASP A 444 4.77 -49.77 -36.67
C ASP A 444 3.88 -49.68 -37.92
N ARG A 445 4.13 -50.57 -38.88
CA ARG A 445 3.47 -50.62 -40.21
C ARG A 445 2.02 -51.13 -40.15
N SER A 446 1.20 -50.61 -39.25
CA SER A 446 -0.24 -50.57 -39.55
C SER A 446 -0.45 -49.49 -40.61
N SER A 447 -1.13 -49.84 -41.70
CA SER A 447 -1.26 -49.04 -42.92
C SER A 447 -1.56 -47.56 -42.61
N PRO A 448 -0.91 -46.59 -43.29
CA PRO A 448 -1.21 -45.16 -43.15
C PRO A 448 -2.70 -44.82 -43.34
N ALA A 449 -3.45 -45.68 -44.05
CA ALA A 449 -4.88 -45.54 -44.25
C ALA A 449 -5.71 -45.81 -42.97
N ASP A 450 -5.29 -46.74 -42.12
CA ASP A 450 -6.04 -47.12 -40.90
C ASP A 450 -5.83 -46.12 -39.77
N ALA A 451 -4.60 -45.59 -39.63
CA ALA A 451 -4.30 -44.54 -38.65
C ALA A 451 -4.96 -43.20 -39.00
N GLY A 452 -5.14 -42.90 -40.30
CA GLY A 452 -5.87 -41.71 -40.75
C GLY A 452 -7.38 -41.80 -40.52
N ALA A 453 -7.98 -42.98 -40.75
CA ALA A 453 -9.41 -43.20 -40.57
C ALA A 453 -9.86 -43.15 -39.10
N GLU A 454 -9.06 -43.69 -38.17
CA GLU A 454 -9.39 -43.70 -36.74
C GLU A 454 -9.32 -42.30 -36.10
N ILE A 455 -8.37 -41.46 -36.52
CA ILE A 455 -8.22 -40.08 -36.04
C ILE A 455 -9.35 -39.18 -36.57
N ILE A 456 -9.77 -39.36 -37.83
CA ILE A 456 -10.88 -38.62 -38.44
C ILE A 456 -12.23 -39.00 -37.81
N ALA A 457 -12.41 -40.28 -37.44
CA ALA A 457 -13.62 -40.76 -36.77
C ALA A 457 -13.75 -40.25 -35.32
N GLN A 458 -12.63 -40.04 -34.60
CA GLN A 458 -12.65 -39.63 -33.19
C GLN A 458 -12.61 -38.10 -32.96
N THR A 459 -12.23 -37.31 -33.98
CA THR A 459 -12.20 -35.82 -33.91
C THR A 459 -13.49 -35.15 -34.44
N GLY A 460 -14.56 -35.91 -34.67
CA GLY A 460 -15.84 -35.35 -35.12
C GLY A 460 -15.82 -34.75 -36.53
N GLY A 461 -14.87 -35.18 -37.38
CA GLY A 461 -14.83 -34.79 -38.80
C GLY A 461 -14.35 -33.36 -39.09
N LEU A 462 -13.75 -32.67 -38.12
CA LEU A 462 -13.10 -31.38 -38.37
C LEU A 462 -11.64 -31.62 -38.75
N THR A 463 -11.35 -31.62 -40.06
CA THR A 463 -9.97 -31.63 -40.54
C THR A 463 -9.25 -30.34 -40.07
N PRO A 464 -7.94 -30.41 -39.76
CA PRO A 464 -7.15 -29.23 -39.40
C PRO A 464 -7.31 -28.06 -40.39
N ASP A 465 -7.46 -28.37 -41.68
CA ASP A 465 -7.72 -27.39 -42.74
C ASP A 465 -9.08 -26.70 -42.60
N ARG A 466 -10.12 -27.39 -42.13
CA ARG A 466 -11.44 -26.80 -41.86
C ARG A 466 -11.42 -25.87 -40.66
N VAL A 467 -10.66 -26.21 -39.62
CA VAL A 467 -10.49 -25.37 -38.43
C VAL A 467 -9.66 -24.12 -38.78
N ALA A 468 -8.58 -24.28 -39.54
CA ALA A 468 -7.77 -23.16 -40.05
C ALA A 468 -8.57 -22.25 -41.00
N ALA A 469 -9.44 -22.82 -41.84
CA ALA A 469 -10.36 -22.07 -42.69
C ALA A 469 -11.40 -21.28 -41.87
N LEU A 470 -12.04 -21.90 -40.87
CA LEU A 470 -13.01 -21.23 -40.00
C LEU A 470 -12.38 -20.09 -39.19
N LEU A 471 -11.15 -20.27 -38.70
CA LEU A 471 -10.39 -19.23 -38.00
C LEU A 471 -10.03 -18.07 -38.92
N ARG A 472 -9.57 -18.32 -40.16
CA ARG A 472 -9.29 -17.25 -41.14
C ARG A 472 -10.54 -16.48 -41.54
N THR A 473 -11.67 -17.16 -41.75
CA THR A 473 -12.93 -16.51 -42.14
C THR A 473 -13.49 -15.63 -41.02
N ARG A 474 -13.28 -15.99 -39.75
CA ARG A 474 -13.71 -15.16 -38.60
C ARG A 474 -12.75 -14.01 -38.26
N LEU A 475 -11.44 -14.22 -38.41
CA LEU A 475 -10.45 -13.15 -38.18
C LEU A 475 -10.51 -12.04 -39.24
N ASN A 476 -10.87 -12.38 -40.48
CA ASN A 476 -10.99 -11.40 -41.56
C ASN A 476 -12.39 -10.77 -41.69
N GLY A 477 -13.37 -11.22 -40.89
CA GLY A 477 -14.75 -10.70 -40.90
C GLY A 477 -15.05 -9.64 -39.83
N ALA A 478 -14.05 -9.22 -39.05
CA ALA A 478 -14.18 -8.22 -37.98
C ALA A 478 -13.35 -6.95 -38.29
N GLY A 479 -13.41 -6.49 -39.54
CA GLY A 479 -12.92 -5.19 -39.96
C GLY A 479 -14.07 -4.20 -40.07
#